data_AF-A0A259PD31-F1
#
_entry.id   AF-A0A259PD31-F1
#
_cell.length_a   1.000
_cell.length_b   1.000
_cell.length_c   1.000
_cell.angle_alpha   90.00
_cell.angle_beta   90.00
_cell.angle_gamma   90.00
#
_symmetry.space_group_name_H-M   'P 1'
#
loop_
_entity.id
_entity.type
_entity.pdbx_description
1 polymer ?
#
loop_
_entity_poly.entity_id
_entity_poly.type
_entity_poly.pdbx_seq_one_letter_code
_entity_poly.pdbx_strand_id
1 'polypeptide(L)' 'MVVSGIGISVLPRTSAPDLTNQDQLISYIPFEEPVPTRRVCLVWRKNFPRAAAMDALAEVIRECALPGVKYI' A
#
# COMPACT_ATOMS: atom_id res chain seq x y z
N MET A 1 -13.28 -5.78 14.16
CA MET A 1 -14.28 -4.78 13.73
C MET A 1 -15.05 -5.26 12.51
N VAL A 2 -14.46 -5.27 11.31
CA VAL A 2 -15.20 -5.69 10.09
C VAL A 2 -15.57 -7.18 10.12
N VAL A 3 -14.61 -8.08 10.40
CA VAL A 3 -14.87 -9.53 10.55
C VAL A 3 -15.90 -9.85 11.65
N SER A 4 -15.96 -9.02 12.70
CA SER A 4 -16.94 -9.17 13.78
C SER A 4 -18.31 -8.54 13.45
N GLY A 5 -18.55 -8.15 12.20
CA GLY A 5 -19.83 -7.59 11.73
C GLY A 5 -20.05 -6.11 12.06
N ILE A 6 -19.02 -5.37 12.44
CA ILE A 6 -19.15 -3.95 12.83
C ILE A 6 -18.53 -3.05 11.75
N GLY A 7 -19.41 -2.44 10.95
CA GLY A 7 -19.08 -1.39 9.98
C GLY A 7 -18.35 -1.87 8.72
N ILE A 8 -17.92 -0.89 7.92
CA ILE A 8 -17.10 -1.08 6.73
C ILE A 8 -15.78 -0.30 6.89
N SER A 9 -14.76 -0.67 6.11
CA SER A 9 -13.47 0.01 6.11
C SER A 9 -12.95 0.16 4.69
N VAL A 10 -12.07 1.15 4.50
CA VAL A 10 -11.34 1.37 3.25
C VAL A 10 -9.89 0.99 3.48
N LEU A 11 -9.34 0.19 2.57
CA LEU A 11 -7.97 -0.30 2.65
C LEU A 11 -7.18 0.14 1.42
N PRO A 12 -5.89 0.50 1.55
CA PRO A 12 -5.01 0.61 0.40
C PRO A 12 -4.78 -0.77 -0.22
N ARG A 13 -4.58 -0.81 -1.54
CA ARG A 13 -4.33 -2.07 -2.27
C ARG A 13 -3.14 -2.86 -1.73
N THR A 14 -2.13 -2.18 -1.16
CA THR A 14 -0.94 -2.79 -0.55
C THR A 14 -1.21 -3.63 0.70
N SER A 15 -2.36 -3.46 1.37
CA SER A 15 -2.75 -4.25 2.54
C SER A 15 -3.91 -5.20 2.29
N ALA A 16 -4.51 -5.15 1.09
CA ALA A 16 -5.58 -6.06 0.71
C ALA A 16 -4.95 -7.34 0.13
N PRO A 17 -5.36 -8.54 0.60
CA PRO A 17 -4.96 -9.78 -0.05
C PRO A 17 -5.44 -9.79 -1.49
N ASP A 18 -4.79 -10.60 -2.33
CA ASP A 18 -5.31 -10.81 -3.67
C ASP A 18 -6.71 -11.42 -3.58
N LEU A 19 -7.65 -10.82 -4.32
CA LEU A 19 -9.07 -11.15 -4.33
C LEU A 19 -9.36 -12.62 -4.71
N THR A 20 -8.33 -13.36 -5.14
CA THR A 20 -8.34 -14.79 -5.42
C THR A 20 -8.35 -15.64 -4.15
N ASN A 21 -7.85 -15.13 -3.02
CA ASN A 21 -8.03 -15.76 -1.71
C ASN A 21 -9.35 -15.26 -1.11
N GLN A 22 -10.41 -16.02 -1.34
CA GLN A 22 -11.72 -15.79 -0.73
C GLN A 22 -11.65 -16.10 0.77
N ASP A 23 -11.30 -15.10 1.58
CA ASP A 23 -11.63 -15.12 2.99
C ASP A 23 -13.16 -15.11 3.12
N GLN A 24 -13.75 -16.21 3.57
CA GLN A 24 -15.21 -16.39 3.64
C GLN A 24 -15.90 -15.43 4.64
N LEU A 25 -15.13 -14.68 5.43
CA LEU A 25 -15.65 -13.86 6.53
C LEU A 25 -15.95 -12.41 6.11
N ILE A 26 -15.28 -11.88 5.07
CA ILE A 26 -15.47 -10.50 4.60
C ILE A 26 -15.34 -10.44 3.09
N SER A 27 -16.05 -9.49 2.47
CA SER A 27 -15.96 -9.24 1.04
C SER A 27 -15.14 -7.97 0.78
N TYR A 28 -14.25 -8.04 -0.20
CA TYR A 28 -13.52 -6.88 -0.71
C TYR A 28 -14.24 -6.36 -1.96
N ILE A 29 -14.61 -5.08 -1.94
CA ILE A 29 -15.33 -4.43 -3.04
C ILE A 29 -14.40 -3.37 -3.65
N PRO A 30 -14.00 -3.49 -4.93
CA PRO A 30 -13.22 -2.46 -5.61
C PRO A 30 -14.00 -1.15 -5.74
N PHE A 31 -13.29 -0.02 -5.76
CA PHE A 31 -13.88 1.27 -6.10
C PHE A 31 -14.20 1.33 -7.60
N GLU A 32 -15.28 2.04 -7.94
CA GLU A 32 -15.55 2.47 -9.32
C GLU A 32 -14.61 3.60 -9.73
N GLU A 33 -14.45 3.80 -11.04
CA GLU A 33 -13.66 4.92 -11.55
C GLU A 33 -14.36 6.26 -11.26
N PRO A 34 -13.62 7.31 -10.84
CA PRO A 34 -12.17 7.36 -10.68
C PRO A 34 -11.68 6.72 -9.37
N VAL A 35 -10.79 5.73 -9.46
CA VAL A 35 -10.26 5.05 -8.27
C VAL A 35 -9.40 6.01 -7.43
N PRO A 36 -9.67 6.18 -6.12
CA PRO A 36 -8.89 7.08 -5.27
C PRO A 36 -7.45 6.59 -5.13
N THR A 37 -6.50 7.50 -5.26
CA THR A 37 -5.07 7.21 -5.11
C THR A 37 -4.44 8.06 -4.02
N ARG A 38 -3.32 7.60 -3.49
CA ARG A 38 -2.48 8.36 -2.55
C ARG A 38 -1.03 8.31 -3.01
N ARG A 39 -0.28 9.38 -2.73
CA ARG A 39 1.17 9.39 -2.94
C ARG A 39 1.88 8.97 -1.66
N VAL A 40 2.68 7.92 -1.76
CA VAL A 40 3.58 7.49 -0.67
C VAL A 40 4.97 8.02 -0.98
N CYS A 41 5.61 8.66 -0.02
CA CYS A 41 6.93 9.28 -0.18
C CYS A 41 7.91 8.75 0.87
N LEU A 42 9.15 8.51 0.46
CA LEU A 42 10.28 8.38 1.38
C LEU A 42 10.85 9.78 1.63
N VAL A 43 10.91 10.18 2.91
CA VAL A 43 11.41 11.50 3.30
C VAL A 43 12.48 11.35 4.38
N TRP A 44 13.52 12.18 4.30
CA TRP A 44 14.58 12.24 5.30
C TRP A 44 15.06 13.68 5.49
N ARG A 45 15.83 13.91 6.56
CA ARG A 45 16.42 15.23 6.83
C ARG A 45 17.49 15.56 5.80
N LYS A 46 17.48 16.81 5.31
CA LYS A 46 18.47 17.32 4.34
C LYS A 46 19.92 17.00 4.69
N ASN A 47 20.29 17.09 5.97
CA ASN A 47 21.66 16.89 6.45
C ASN A 47 21.88 15.48 7.05
N PHE A 48 21.08 14.48 6.63
CA PHE A 48 21.33 13.10 7.05
C PHE A 48 22.65 12.60 6.46
N PRO A 49 23.63 12.16 7.27
CA PRO A 49 24.99 11.91 6.81
C PRO A 49 25.14 10.70 5.89
N ARG A 50 24.13 9.82 5.80
CA ARG A 50 24.17 8.59 5.00
C ARG A 50 23.19 8.65 3.82
N ALA A 51 23.39 9.60 2.91
CA ALA A 51 22.57 9.74 1.71
C ALA A 51 22.51 8.43 0.89
N ALA A 52 23.66 7.76 0.69
CA ALA A 52 23.73 6.48 -0.02
C ALA A 52 22.86 5.37 0.61
N ALA A 53 22.64 5.40 1.94
CA ALA A 53 21.76 4.44 2.59
C ALA A 53 20.28 4.72 2.28
N MET A 54 19.90 5.98 2.10
CA MET A 54 18.55 6.37 1.70
C MET A 54 18.29 6.01 0.23
N ASP A 55 19.30 6.17 -0.63
CA ASP A 55 19.21 5.77 -2.04
C ASP A 55 19.04 4.25 -2.16
N ALA A 56 19.84 3.46 -1.44
CA ALA A 56 19.70 2.01 -1.37
C ALA A 56 18.33 1.58 -0.81
N LEU A 57 17.82 2.27 0.22
CA LEU A 57 16.48 2.01 0.73
C LEU A 57 15.39 2.30 -0.31
N ALA A 58 15.52 3.39 -1.07
CA ALA A 58 14.59 3.72 -2.14
C ALA A 58 14.62 2.72 -3.30
N GLU A 59 15.79 2.12 -3.59
CA GLU A 59 15.93 1.02 -4.53
C GLU A 59 15.23 -0.25 -4.03
N VAL A 60 15.52 -0.69 -2.79
CA VAL A 60 14.88 -1.88 -2.21
C VAL A 60 13.36 -1.75 -2.14
N ILE A 61 12.82 -0.58 -1.78
CA ILE A 61 11.37 -0.33 -1.78
C ILE A 61 10.77 -0.48 -3.18
N ARG A 62 11.51 -0.12 -4.25
CA ARG A 62 11.08 -0.25 -5.64
C ARG A 62 11.13 -1.70 -6.14
N GLU A 63 12.02 -2.51 -5.59
CA GLU A 63 12.12 -3.94 -5.91
C GLU A 63 11.04 -4.78 -5.22
N CYS A 64 10.44 -4.28 -4.14
CA CYS A 64 9.30 -4.95 -3.52
C CYS A 64 8.11 -5.02 -4.50
N ALA A 65 7.58 -6.24 -4.71
CA ALA A 65 6.39 -6.47 -5.52
C ALA A 65 5.09 -6.04 -4.80
N LEU A 66 4.94 -4.74 -4.54
CA LEU A 66 3.80 -4.18 -3.81
C LEU A 66 2.56 -4.06 -4.73
N PRO A 67 1.42 -4.67 -4.36
CA PRO A 67 0.25 -4.65 -5.23
C PRO A 67 -0.39 -3.26 -5.29
N GLY A 68 -0.77 -2.85 -6.50
CA GLY A 68 -1.44 -1.57 -6.77
C GLY A 68 -0.54 -0.33 -6.65
N VAL A 69 0.78 -0.51 -6.66
CA VAL A 69 1.74 0.60 -6.64
C VAL A 69 2.19 0.95 -8.05
N LYS A 70 2.22 2.25 -8.36
CA LYS A 70 2.87 2.80 -9.54
C LYS A 70 4.02 3.69 -9.09
N TYR A 71 5.25 3.31 -9.44
CA TYR A 71 6.42 4.12 -9.20
C TYR A 71 6.47 5.29 -10.21
N ILE A 72 6.85 6.48 -9.72
CA ILE A 72 6.93 7.74 -10.47
C ILE A 72 8.39 8.19 -10.46
#